data_AF-A0A7S2JMH9-F1
#
_entry.id   AF-A0A7S2JMH9-F1
#
_cell.length_a   1.000
_cell.length_b   1.000
_cell.length_c   1.000
_cell.angle_alpha   90.00
_cell.angle_beta   90.00
_cell.angle_gamma   90.00
#
_symmetry.space_group_name_H-M   'P 1'
#
loop_
_entity.id
_entity.type
_entity.pdbx_description
1 polymer ?
#
loop_
_entity_poly.entity_id
_entity_poly.type
_entity_poly.pdbx_seq_one_letter_code
_entity_poly.pdbx_strand_id
1 'polypeptide(L)'
;RAAAPAAVRSTPRPRMSSTSAPPTDLEAGEHVAKYLEPYGYLAAGRESWRVQPGGTQGPSIHLHVDGHTEAGVHTFYHIRCSVRADRCPKRALWVSRYQLGQLRTDLHDVVKALLGKRYSQT
;
A
#
# COMPACT_ATOMS: atom_id res chain seq x y z
N ARG A 1 42.98 16.11 -22.48
CA ARG A 1 41.81 15.24 -22.78
C ARG A 1 41.04 15.06 -21.47
N ALA A 2 40.08 15.95 -21.19
CA ALA A 2 39.29 15.93 -19.96
C ALA A 2 37.91 15.30 -20.27
N ALA A 3 37.51 14.31 -19.48
CA ALA A 3 36.22 13.64 -19.61
C ALA A 3 35.12 14.45 -18.91
N ALA A 4 33.99 14.64 -19.60
CA ALA A 4 32.81 15.34 -19.09
C ALA A 4 32.08 14.50 -18.03
N PRO A 5 31.42 15.12 -17.02
CA PRO A 5 30.59 14.39 -16.07
C PRO A 5 29.30 13.90 -16.72
N ALA A 6 28.96 12.63 -16.48
CA ALA A 6 27.77 11.97 -16.98
C ALA A 6 26.50 12.66 -16.45
N ALA A 7 25.63 13.02 -17.39
CA ALA A 7 24.34 13.63 -17.12
C ALA A 7 23.47 12.72 -16.24
N VAL A 8 23.04 13.25 -15.08
CA VAL A 8 21.97 12.68 -14.26
C VAL A 8 20.69 12.74 -15.09
N ARG A 9 20.33 11.61 -15.70
CA ARG A 9 19.04 11.45 -16.38
C ARG A 9 17.95 11.41 -15.32
N SER A 10 17.32 12.56 -15.08
CA SER A 10 16.07 12.67 -14.35
C SER A 10 15.01 11.84 -15.06
N THR A 11 14.80 10.61 -14.60
CA THR A 11 13.64 9.81 -15.01
C THR A 11 12.38 10.59 -14.68
N PRO A 12 11.45 10.79 -15.65
CA PRO A 12 10.21 11.48 -15.39
C PRO A 12 9.46 10.73 -14.28
N ARG A 13 9.09 11.46 -13.22
CA ARG A 13 8.20 10.94 -12.17
C ARG A 13 6.99 10.33 -12.86
N PRO A 14 6.60 9.08 -12.56
CA PRO A 14 5.32 8.56 -13.02
C PRO A 14 4.25 9.55 -12.55
N ARG A 15 3.58 10.17 -13.53
CA ARG A 15 2.45 11.06 -13.31
C ARG A 15 1.47 10.27 -12.46
N MET A 16 1.23 10.71 -11.23
CA MET A 16 0.24 10.11 -10.36
C MET A 16 -1.10 10.23 -11.09
N SER A 17 -1.57 9.13 -11.67
CA SER A 17 -2.93 9.03 -12.20
C SER A 17 -3.83 9.32 -11.02
N SER A 18 -4.43 10.52 -11.06
CA SER A 18 -5.40 11.07 -10.12
C SER A 18 -5.99 10.00 -9.21
N THR A 19 -5.35 9.82 -8.04
CA THR A 19 -6.01 9.21 -6.90
C THR A 19 -7.16 10.17 -6.62
N SER A 20 -8.38 9.79 -7.04
CA SER A 20 -9.62 10.37 -6.53
C SER A 20 -9.38 10.67 -5.07
N ALA A 21 -9.40 11.96 -4.71
CA ALA A 21 -9.20 12.37 -3.33
C ALA A 21 -10.07 11.47 -2.43
N PRO A 22 -9.57 11.03 -1.27
CA PRO A 22 -10.44 10.40 -0.29
C PRO A 22 -11.62 11.36 -0.10
N PRO A 23 -12.87 10.88 -0.19
CA PRO A 23 -14.02 11.76 -0.14
C PRO A 23 -13.93 12.69 1.08
N THR A 24 -13.69 13.98 0.84
CA THR A 24 -13.54 14.99 1.87
C THR A 24 -14.84 15.06 2.66
N ASP A 25 -14.78 14.83 3.97
CA ASP A 25 -15.90 14.86 4.91
C ASP A 25 -17.22 14.36 4.33
N LEU A 26 -17.22 13.07 4.06
CA LEU A 26 -18.38 12.33 3.67
C LEU A 26 -19.37 12.31 4.86
N GLU A 27 -20.49 13.02 4.71
CA GLU A 27 -21.74 12.99 5.50
C GLU A 27 -22.38 11.56 5.58
N ALA A 28 -21.57 10.52 5.86
CA ALA A 28 -21.63 9.28 5.12
C ALA A 28 -21.60 8.00 5.99
N GLY A 29 -22.74 7.68 6.60
CA GLY A 29 -22.99 6.28 6.94
C GLY A 29 -23.15 5.42 5.68
N GLU A 30 -23.91 5.92 4.71
CA GLU A 30 -24.39 5.11 3.57
C GLU A 30 -23.35 4.94 2.45
N HIS A 31 -22.52 5.97 2.19
CA HIS A 31 -21.52 5.88 1.13
C HIS A 31 -20.34 4.97 1.49
N VAL A 32 -20.08 4.75 2.79
CA VAL A 32 -19.00 3.85 3.25
C VAL A 32 -19.28 2.42 2.81
N ALA A 33 -20.52 1.94 2.96
CA ALA A 33 -20.88 0.59 2.52
C ALA A 33 -20.71 0.41 1.00
N LYS A 34 -21.21 1.38 0.21
CA LYS A 34 -21.07 1.37 -1.26
C LYS A 34 -19.61 1.46 -1.71
N TYR A 35 -18.76 2.17 -0.97
CA TYR A 35 -17.34 2.30 -1.26
C TYR A 35 -16.55 1.02 -0.96
N LEU A 36 -16.90 0.30 0.10
CA LEU A 36 -16.18 -0.87 0.58
C LEU A 36 -16.61 -2.17 -0.11
N GLU A 37 -17.84 -2.24 -0.61
CA GLU A 37 -18.39 -3.43 -1.29
C GLU A 37 -17.52 -3.95 -2.46
N PRO A 38 -16.97 -3.12 -3.36
CA PRO A 38 -16.07 -3.58 -4.42
C PRO A 38 -14.78 -4.22 -3.88
N TYR A 39 -14.38 -3.91 -2.64
CA TYR A 39 -13.23 -4.54 -2.00
C TYR A 39 -13.57 -5.89 -1.36
N GLY A 40 -14.82 -6.34 -1.46
CA GLY A 40 -15.31 -7.58 -0.84
C GLY A 40 -15.73 -7.40 0.62
N TYR A 41 -15.76 -6.18 1.11
CA TYR A 41 -16.19 -5.89 2.47
C TYR A 41 -17.69 -5.61 2.54
N LEU A 42 -18.36 -6.17 3.55
CA LEU A 42 -19.79 -5.98 3.78
C LEU A 42 -20.01 -5.11 5.01
N ALA A 43 -19.93 -3.78 4.84
CA ALA A 43 -20.24 -2.84 5.90
C ALA A 43 -21.76 -2.65 6.05
N ALA A 44 -22.24 -2.51 7.30
CA ALA A 44 -23.60 -2.11 7.60
C ALA A 44 -23.74 -0.58 7.61
N GLY A 45 -22.66 0.12 7.92
CA GLY A 45 -22.55 1.57 7.93
C GLY A 45 -21.11 2.00 8.22
N ARG A 46 -20.93 3.21 8.76
CA ARG A 46 -19.60 3.79 9.03
C ARG A 46 -18.80 3.03 10.10
N GLU A 47 -19.48 2.54 11.14
CA GLU A 47 -18.83 1.96 12.33
C GLU A 47 -19.17 0.48 12.54
N SER A 48 -19.94 -0.13 11.64
CA SER A 48 -20.46 -1.48 11.81
C SER A 48 -20.35 -2.31 10.53
N TRP A 49 -20.09 -3.60 10.72
CA TRP A 49 -19.98 -4.58 9.65
C TRP A 49 -21.21 -5.50 9.64
N ARG A 50 -21.72 -5.84 8.46
CA ARG A 50 -22.69 -6.94 8.30
C ARG A 50 -21.99 -8.28 8.44
N VAL A 51 -20.80 -8.39 7.88
CA VAL A 51 -19.92 -9.56 8.01
C VAL A 51 -18.56 -9.09 8.46
N GLN A 52 -18.07 -9.64 9.56
CA GLN A 52 -16.81 -9.22 10.15
C GLN A 52 -15.66 -9.46 9.16
N PRO A 53 -14.84 -8.44 8.85
CA PRO A 53 -13.67 -8.63 8.01
C PRO A 53 -12.67 -9.55 8.73
N GLY A 54 -12.14 -10.54 8.01
CA GLY A 54 -11.24 -11.53 8.59
C GLY A 54 -11.24 -12.91 7.92
N GLY A 55 -12.09 -13.11 6.90
CA GLY A 55 -12.13 -14.33 6.08
C GLY A 55 -11.13 -14.33 4.91
N THR A 56 -11.22 -15.36 4.06
CA THR A 56 -10.45 -15.50 2.79
C THR A 56 -10.91 -14.54 1.69
N GLN A 57 -12.03 -13.85 1.87
CA GLN A 57 -12.56 -12.88 0.93
C GLN A 57 -12.24 -11.47 1.43
N GLY A 58 -11.44 -10.74 0.65
CA GLY A 58 -11.01 -9.38 0.98
C GLY A 58 -9.91 -8.91 0.02
N PRO A 59 -9.51 -7.65 0.11
CA PRO A 59 -8.46 -7.12 -0.73
C PRO A 59 -7.10 -7.73 -0.36
N SER A 60 -6.30 -8.04 -1.38
CA SER A 60 -4.89 -8.41 -1.22
C SER A 60 -4.02 -7.17 -1.37
N ILE A 61 -3.09 -7.00 -0.43
CA ILE A 61 -1.99 -6.04 -0.54
C ILE A 61 -0.76 -6.74 -1.10
N HIS A 62 -0.21 -6.19 -2.17
CA HIS A 62 1.04 -6.64 -2.76
C HIS A 62 2.11 -5.58 -2.56
N LEU A 63 3.27 -6.01 -2.08
CA LEU A 63 4.44 -5.19 -1.83
C LEU A 63 5.60 -5.76 -2.64
N HIS A 64 6.27 -4.93 -3.43
CA HIS A 64 7.42 -5.34 -4.22
C HIS A 64 8.53 -4.31 -4.08
N VAL A 65 9.75 -4.77 -3.79
CA VAL A 65 10.93 -3.91 -3.70
C VAL A 65 11.52 -3.79 -5.11
N ASP A 66 11.37 -2.60 -5.71
CA ASP A 66 11.84 -2.30 -7.08
C ASP A 66 13.35 -1.99 -7.13
N GLY A 67 13.96 -1.70 -5.98
CA GLY A 67 15.36 -1.30 -5.88
C GLY A 67 15.62 -0.43 -4.66
N HIS A 68 16.76 0.25 -4.66
CA HIS A 68 17.12 1.19 -3.62
C HIS A 68 17.88 2.40 -4.18
N THR A 69 17.92 3.47 -3.41
CA THR A 69 18.75 4.66 -3.66
C THR A 69 19.52 5.01 -2.41
N GLU A 70 20.79 5.36 -2.57
CA GLU A 70 21.63 5.88 -1.50
C GLU A 70 21.55 7.40 -1.49
N ALA A 71 21.35 7.98 -0.31
CA ALA A 71 21.32 9.42 -0.09
C ALA A 71 22.12 9.73 1.19
N GLY A 72 23.36 10.18 1.00
CA GLY A 72 24.32 10.36 2.10
C GLY A 72 24.67 9.02 2.73
N VAL A 73 24.47 8.89 4.05
CA VAL A 73 24.69 7.66 4.82
C VAL A 73 23.46 6.75 4.90
N HIS A 74 22.40 7.07 4.16
CA HIS A 74 21.12 6.37 4.23
C HIS A 74 20.79 5.63 2.94
N THR A 75 20.36 4.38 3.07
CA THR A 75 19.81 3.58 1.97
C THR A 75 18.29 3.57 2.06
N PHE A 76 17.63 4.00 0.99
CA PHE A 76 16.17 4.02 0.86
C PHE A 76 15.72 2.98 -0.16
N TYR A 77 14.88 2.05 0.26
CA TYR A 77 14.26 1.03 -0.58
C TYR A 77 12.99 1.58 -1.22
N HIS A 78 12.84 1.36 -2.52
CA HIS A 78 11.67 1.77 -3.28
C HIS A 78 10.69 0.61 -3.30
N ILE A 79 9.52 0.84 -2.71
CA ILE A 79 8.49 -0.20 -2.57
C ILE A 79 7.31 0.19 -3.43
N ARG A 80 7.05 -0.64 -4.43
CA ARG A 80 5.83 -0.60 -5.22
C ARG A 80 4.75 -1.36 -4.47
N CYS A 81 3.72 -0.63 -4.09
CA CYS A 81 2.61 -1.13 -3.33
C CYS A 81 1.36 -1.16 -4.19
N SER A 82 0.53 -2.18 -4.03
CA SER A 82 -0.79 -2.16 -4.63
C SER A 82 -1.84 -2.91 -3.84
N VAL A 83 -3.08 -2.45 -3.94
CA VAL A 83 -4.25 -3.15 -3.41
C VAL A 83 -5.08 -3.66 -4.58
N ARG A 84 -5.45 -4.94 -4.50
CA ARG A 84 -6.32 -5.63 -5.45
C ARG A 84 -7.48 -6.25 -4.69
N ALA A 85 -8.66 -6.24 -5.29
CA ALA A 85 -9.80 -7.00 -4.80
C ALA A 85 -10.53 -7.59 -5.99
N ASP A 86 -11.07 -8.80 -5.85
CA ASP A 86 -11.67 -9.55 -6.96
C ASP A 86 -12.83 -8.81 -7.63
N ARG A 87 -13.57 -8.02 -6.85
CA ARG A 87 -14.72 -7.24 -7.31
C ARG A 87 -14.38 -5.78 -7.65
N CYS A 88 -13.13 -5.36 -7.46
CA CYS A 88 -12.69 -4.01 -7.77
C CYS A 88 -11.71 -4.04 -8.96
N PRO A 89 -12.16 -3.67 -10.18
CA PRO A 89 -11.27 -3.65 -11.34
C PRO A 89 -10.18 -2.58 -11.22
N LYS A 90 -10.40 -1.56 -10.36
CA LYS A 90 -9.44 -0.50 -10.11
C LYS A 90 -8.42 -0.97 -9.08
N ARG A 91 -7.19 -1.22 -9.54
CA ARG A 91 -6.03 -1.44 -8.67
C ARG A 91 -5.50 -0.11 -8.17
N ALA A 92 -5.47 0.08 -6.85
CA ALA A 92 -4.70 1.18 -6.26
C ALA A 92 -3.22 0.82 -6.35
N LEU A 93 -2.40 1.68 -6.96
CA LEU A 93 -0.97 1.50 -7.12
C LEU A 93 -0.25 2.75 -6.64
N TRP A 94 0.75 2.59 -5.78
CA TRP A 94 1.59 3.68 -5.33
C TRP A 94 3.02 3.19 -5.11
N VAL A 95 3.95 4.14 -5.04
CA VAL A 95 5.35 3.86 -4.73
C VAL A 95 5.73 4.67 -3.50
N SER A 96 6.34 4.00 -2.53
CA SER A 96 6.85 4.61 -1.31
C SER A 96 8.34 4.35 -1.16
N ARG A 97 9.00 5.14 -0.31
CA ARG A 97 10.42 4.98 0.01
C ARG A 97 10.58 4.80 1.51
N TYR A 98 11.30 3.76 1.91
CA TYR A 98 11.54 3.45 3.31
C TYR A 98 13.01 3.12 3.56
N GLN A 99 13.51 3.44 4.74
CA GLN A 99 14.75 2.84 5.23
C GLN A 99 14.48 1.41 5.73
N LEU A 100 15.51 0.56 5.75
CA LEU A 100 15.36 -0.81 6.24
C LEU A 100 14.89 -0.85 7.71
N GLY A 101 15.36 0.08 8.54
CA GLY A 101 14.92 0.20 9.93
C GLY A 101 13.41 0.46 10.03
N GLN A 102 12.88 1.38 9.22
CA GLN A 102 11.44 1.67 9.17
C GLN A 102 10.64 0.46 8.70
N LEU A 103 11.12 -0.27 7.68
CA LEU A 103 10.45 -1.49 7.25
C LEU A 103 10.39 -2.57 8.31
N ARG A 104 11.42 -2.66 9.15
CA ARG A 104 11.42 -3.60 10.28
C ARG A 104 10.39 -3.20 11.31
N THR A 105 10.48 -1.97 11.81
CA THR A 105 9.61 -1.52 12.90
C THR A 105 8.14 -1.41 12.48
N ASP A 106 7.85 -0.81 11.32
CA ASP A 106 6.49 -0.39 10.97
C ASP A 106 5.71 -1.49 10.25
N LEU A 107 6.41 -2.41 9.56
CA LEU A 107 5.80 -3.48 8.79
C LEU A 107 6.13 -4.85 9.35
N HIS A 108 7.40 -5.24 9.39
CA HIS A 108 7.78 -6.60 9.76
C HIS A 108 7.38 -6.94 11.20
N ASP A 109 7.73 -6.10 12.17
CA ASP A 109 7.50 -6.39 13.58
C ASP A 109 6.00 -6.37 13.92
N VAL A 110 5.25 -5.44 13.32
CA VAL A 110 3.77 -5.38 13.43
C VAL A 110 3.13 -6.63 12.82
N VAL A 111 3.49 -6.98 11.58
CA VAL A 111 2.96 -8.17 10.90
C VAL A 111 3.33 -9.44 11.66
N LYS A 112 4.56 -9.54 12.16
CA LYS A 112 5.02 -10.66 12.98
C LYS A 112 4.29 -10.72 14.32
N ALA A 113 4.01 -9.60 14.97
CA ALA A 113 3.25 -9.59 16.23
C ALA A 113 1.80 -10.02 16.02
N LEU A 114 1.15 -9.53 14.96
CA LEU A 114 -0.27 -9.80 14.68
C LEU A 114 -0.50 -11.18 14.06
N LEU A 115 0.39 -11.63 13.16
CA LEU A 115 0.21 -12.83 12.36
C LEU A 115 1.23 -13.95 12.69
N GLY A 116 2.32 -13.64 13.39
CA GLY A 116 3.44 -14.57 13.64
C GLY A 116 3.06 -15.85 14.38
N LYS A 117 2.01 -15.83 15.21
CA LYS A 117 1.50 -17.04 15.89
C LYS A 117 0.92 -18.08 14.92
N ARG A 118 0.56 -17.68 13.69
CA ARG A 118 0.07 -18.58 12.63
C ARG A 118 1.19 -19.10 11.71
N TYR A 119 2.37 -18.47 11.73
CA TYR A 119 3.51 -18.92 10.93
C TYR A 119 4.29 -20.08 11.56
N SER A 120 4.09 -20.37 12.85
CA SER A 120 4.75 -21.46 13.57
C SER A 120 4.03 -22.82 13.46
N GLN A 121 3.09 -22.99 12.53
CA GLN A 121 2.34 -24.25 12.30
C GLN A 121 2.60 -24.90 10.93
N THR A 122 3.74 -24.58 10.31
CA THR A 122 4.27 -25.28 9.13
C THR A 122 5.69 -25.70 9.42
#